data_AF-A0A849V913-F1
#
_entry.id   AF-A0A849V913-F1
#
_cell.length_a   1.000
_cell.length_b   1.000
_cell.length_c   1.000
_cell.angle_alpha   90.00
_cell.angle_beta   90.00
_cell.angle_gamma   90.00
#
_symmetry.space_group_name_H-M   'P 1'
#
loop_
_entity.id
_entity.type
_entity.pdbx_description
1 polymer ?
#
loop_
_entity_poly.entity_id
_entity_poly.type
_entity_poly.pdbx_seq_one_letter_code
_entity_poly.pdbx_strand_id
1 'polypeptide(L)'
;MIKKGTYTRAFEACGEFFAETGQMPTIEAIKPIIGVNSPSIISSAIKDWKMALSTTVRDGDGIDPGVPKALLDAAAAVWGKALEEAKLVIKDKQDGLQAQQTALAAKETALTDETSRVQQLVSVTEQRFGEEISYLKKEMNRLASEATAAKAEAGGFRARATALEKDNAVLAEEIRQEKEKFQRLEIQYDREHAWALKRIEEEKDSHRQKTQHEMNRLQSETARSKQAAEMAQAKMEQLSKQVNECRNVTSQLESNLAREMLRVAELTLDKANLQSELNTKNEKIRSLLAKKTKTST
;
A
#
# COMPACT_ATOMS: atom_id res chain seq x y z
N MET A 1 100.80 -73.72 -100.34
CA MET A 1 100.47 -73.25 -98.98
C MET A 1 100.34 -71.73 -98.99
N ILE A 2 99.11 -71.22 -98.97
CA ILE A 2 98.85 -69.78 -98.88
C ILE A 2 99.15 -69.35 -97.44
N LYS A 3 100.11 -68.43 -97.25
CA LYS A 3 100.47 -67.90 -95.92
C LYS A 3 99.30 -67.06 -95.39
N LYS A 4 98.37 -67.65 -94.60
CA LYS A 4 97.37 -66.89 -93.82
C LYS A 4 98.09 -65.85 -92.97
N GLY A 5 97.61 -64.60 -92.99
CA GLY A 5 98.20 -63.48 -92.23
C GLY A 5 98.10 -63.68 -90.71
N THR A 6 99.00 -63.04 -89.95
CA THR A 6 99.11 -63.15 -88.49
C THR A 6 97.80 -62.84 -87.75
N TYR A 7 97.00 -61.90 -88.26
CA TYR A 7 95.69 -61.53 -87.70
C TYR A 7 94.68 -62.69 -87.76
N THR A 8 94.53 -63.33 -88.92
CA THR A 8 93.56 -64.43 -89.13
C THR A 8 93.88 -65.63 -88.24
N ARG A 9 95.17 -65.94 -88.06
CA ARG A 9 95.60 -67.00 -87.12
C ARG A 9 95.30 -66.65 -85.67
N ALA A 10 95.51 -65.39 -85.27
CA ALA A 10 95.18 -64.93 -83.92
C ALA A 10 93.67 -64.98 -83.66
N PHE A 11 92.85 -64.63 -84.65
CA PHE A 11 91.38 -64.68 -84.55
C PHE A 11 90.85 -66.12 -84.44
N GLU A 12 91.33 -67.03 -85.30
CA GLU A 12 90.98 -68.46 -85.23
C GLU A 12 91.41 -69.08 -83.89
N ALA A 13 92.63 -68.78 -83.43
CA ALA A 13 93.16 -69.26 -82.15
C ALA A 13 92.36 -68.74 -80.93
N CYS A 14 91.75 -67.54 -81.01
CA CYS A 14 90.87 -67.06 -79.95
C CYS A 14 89.62 -67.94 -79.80
N GLY A 15 89.05 -68.39 -80.91
CA GLY A 15 87.90 -69.29 -80.92
C GLY A 15 88.24 -70.67 -80.39
N GLU A 16 89.35 -71.26 -80.86
CA GLU A 16 89.83 -72.56 -80.40
C GLU A 16 90.17 -72.55 -78.90
N PHE A 17 90.91 -71.54 -78.43
CA PHE A 17 91.25 -71.40 -77.01
C PHE A 17 90.02 -71.27 -76.11
N PHE A 18 89.03 -70.47 -76.53
CA PHE A 18 87.78 -70.32 -75.78
C PHE A 18 86.96 -71.63 -75.76
N ALA A 19 86.91 -72.35 -76.88
CA ALA A 19 86.20 -73.63 -76.97
C ALA A 19 86.83 -74.71 -76.08
N GLU A 20 88.16 -74.76 -75.97
CA GLU A 20 88.86 -75.76 -75.15
C GLU A 20 88.89 -75.42 -73.66
N THR A 21 89.04 -74.15 -73.29
CA THR A 21 89.31 -73.75 -71.89
C THR A 21 88.12 -73.07 -71.20
N GLY A 22 87.13 -72.59 -71.96
CA GLY A 22 86.04 -71.74 -71.45
C GLY A 22 86.50 -70.38 -70.94
N GLN A 23 87.78 -70.03 -71.06
CA GLN A 23 88.35 -68.78 -70.59
C GLN A 23 88.49 -67.76 -71.72
N MET A 24 88.35 -66.48 -71.37
CA MET A 24 88.51 -65.39 -72.33
C MET A 24 89.96 -65.31 -72.84
N PRO A 25 90.20 -65.29 -74.17
CA PRO A 25 91.54 -65.26 -74.73
C PRO A 25 92.27 -63.97 -74.34
N THR A 26 93.53 -64.14 -73.92
CA THR A 26 94.48 -63.06 -73.59
C THR A 26 95.67 -63.10 -74.54
N ILE A 27 96.39 -61.99 -74.66
CA ILE A 27 97.56 -61.91 -75.55
C ILE A 27 98.60 -62.97 -75.18
N GLU A 28 98.82 -63.22 -73.89
CA GLU A 28 99.79 -64.21 -73.41
C GLU A 28 99.38 -65.66 -73.71
N ALA A 29 98.07 -65.96 -73.72
CA ALA A 29 97.55 -67.28 -74.05
C ALA A 29 97.60 -67.57 -75.55
N ILE A 30 97.30 -66.58 -76.40
CA ILE A 30 97.23 -66.76 -77.87
C ILE A 30 98.61 -66.70 -78.53
N LYS A 31 99.54 -65.92 -77.96
CA LYS A 31 100.91 -65.75 -78.47
C LYS A 31 101.68 -67.08 -78.70
N PRO A 32 101.71 -68.06 -77.77
CA PRO A 32 102.37 -69.35 -78.00
C PRO A 32 101.65 -70.22 -79.04
N ILE A 33 100.32 -70.11 -79.17
CA ILE A 33 99.50 -70.91 -80.10
C ILE A 33 99.79 -70.54 -81.56
N ILE A 34 99.90 -69.24 -81.86
CA ILE A 34 100.17 -68.77 -83.23
C ILE A 34 101.66 -68.66 -83.56
N GLY A 35 102.55 -68.73 -82.56
CA GLY A 35 104.00 -68.71 -82.70
C GLY A 35 104.61 -67.38 -83.18
N VAL A 36 103.86 -66.27 -83.12
CA VAL A 36 104.31 -64.96 -83.63
C VAL A 36 104.24 -63.90 -82.53
N ASN A 37 105.31 -63.11 -82.37
CA ASN A 37 105.39 -62.03 -81.39
C ASN A 37 104.84 -60.71 -81.96
N SER A 38 103.51 -60.58 -82.06
CA SER A 38 102.86 -59.33 -82.49
C SER A 38 101.67 -58.97 -81.58
N PRO A 39 101.91 -58.45 -80.37
CA PRO A 39 100.87 -58.16 -79.37
C PRO A 39 99.74 -57.26 -79.86
N SER A 40 100.04 -56.27 -80.72
CA SER A 40 99.05 -55.34 -81.28
C SER A 40 98.04 -56.03 -82.20
N ILE A 41 98.52 -56.92 -83.07
CA ILE A 41 97.69 -57.70 -84.00
C ILE A 41 96.85 -58.72 -83.25
N ILE A 42 97.43 -59.39 -82.24
CA ILE A 42 96.73 -60.33 -81.37
C ILE A 42 95.63 -59.61 -80.58
N SER A 43 95.93 -58.44 -80.02
CA SER A 43 94.94 -57.63 -79.29
C SER A 43 93.76 -57.20 -80.17
N SER A 44 94.03 -56.78 -81.41
CA SER A 44 92.96 -56.46 -82.38
C SER A 44 92.09 -57.67 -82.68
N ALA A 45 92.71 -58.83 -82.97
CA ALA A 45 91.99 -60.06 -83.26
C ALA A 45 91.13 -60.53 -82.07
N ILE A 46 91.64 -60.44 -80.83
CA ILE A 46 90.86 -60.74 -79.62
C ILE A 46 89.65 -59.80 -79.49
N LYS A 47 89.83 -58.51 -79.77
CA LYS A 47 88.75 -57.51 -79.67
C LYS A 47 87.65 -57.78 -80.70
N ASP A 48 88.03 -58.04 -81.94
CA ASP A 48 87.10 -58.32 -83.02
C ASP A 48 86.39 -59.65 -82.81
N TRP A 49 87.09 -60.66 -82.26
CA TRP A 49 86.49 -61.93 -81.86
C TRP A 49 85.50 -61.78 -80.70
N LYS A 50 85.80 -60.96 -79.68
CA LYS A 50 84.87 -60.68 -78.57
C LYS A 50 83.59 -59.97 -79.05
N MET A 51 83.72 -59.03 -79.99
CA MET A 51 82.57 -58.38 -80.61
C MET A 51 81.74 -59.36 -81.42
N ALA A 52 82.39 -60.25 -82.19
CA ALA A 52 81.70 -61.33 -82.91
C ALA A 52 80.94 -62.22 -81.91
N LEU A 53 81.59 -62.72 -80.86
CA LEU A 53 80.98 -63.55 -79.81
C LEU A 53 79.78 -62.87 -79.12
N SER A 54 79.89 -61.58 -78.77
CA SER A 54 78.76 -60.82 -78.18
C SER A 54 77.58 -60.70 -79.12
N THR A 55 77.82 -60.70 -80.44
CA THR A 55 76.79 -60.62 -81.46
C THR A 55 76.13 -62.00 -81.62
N THR A 56 76.90 -63.08 -81.68
CA THR A 56 76.39 -64.47 -81.70
C THR A 56 75.57 -64.83 -80.45
N VAL A 57 75.99 -64.38 -79.27
CA VAL A 57 75.26 -64.61 -78.01
C VAL A 57 73.96 -63.81 -77.95
N ARG A 58 73.91 -62.60 -78.54
CA ARG A 58 72.69 -61.79 -78.62
C ARG A 58 71.71 -62.29 -79.69
N ASP A 59 72.23 -62.80 -80.81
CA ASP A 59 71.43 -63.27 -81.95
C ASP A 59 70.92 -64.72 -81.79
N GLY A 60 71.23 -65.38 -80.67
CA GLY A 60 70.63 -66.66 -80.28
C GLY A 60 71.37 -67.92 -80.73
N ASP A 61 72.54 -67.79 -81.37
CA ASP A 61 73.44 -68.91 -81.72
C ASP A 61 74.42 -69.26 -80.58
N GLY A 62 74.50 -68.43 -79.53
CA GLY A 62 75.25 -68.68 -78.29
C GLY A 62 74.55 -69.63 -77.33
N ILE A 63 74.12 -70.80 -77.82
CA ILE A 63 73.53 -71.88 -77.03
C ILE A 63 74.67 -72.68 -76.39
N ASP A 64 74.65 -72.83 -75.06
CA ASP A 64 75.54 -73.76 -74.34
C ASP A 64 75.35 -75.19 -74.92
N PRO A 65 76.39 -75.91 -75.40
CA PRO A 65 76.25 -77.11 -76.24
C PRO A 65 75.56 -78.33 -75.60
N GLY A 66 74.95 -78.21 -74.43
CA GLY A 66 74.22 -79.27 -73.73
C GLY A 66 72.77 -78.96 -73.39
N VAL A 67 72.27 -77.75 -73.67
CA VAL A 67 70.90 -77.36 -73.29
C VAL A 67 69.99 -77.39 -74.51
N PRO A 68 68.96 -78.27 -74.53
CA PRO A 68 68.02 -78.32 -75.65
C PRO A 68 67.34 -76.97 -75.84
N LYS A 69 67.27 -76.48 -77.09
CA LYS A 69 66.59 -75.23 -77.46
C LYS A 69 65.17 -75.12 -76.90
N ALA A 70 64.44 -76.25 -76.85
CA ALA A 70 63.12 -76.34 -76.24
C ALA A 70 63.08 -75.91 -74.76
N LEU A 71 64.16 -76.15 -74.00
CA LEU A 71 64.27 -75.77 -72.59
C LEU A 71 64.54 -74.26 -72.42
N LEU A 72 65.32 -73.66 -73.33
CA LEU A 72 65.55 -72.22 -73.36
C LEU A 72 64.29 -71.45 -73.80
N ASP A 73 63.60 -71.94 -74.83
CA ASP A 73 62.33 -71.38 -75.28
C ASP A 73 61.27 -71.47 -74.17
N ALA A 74 61.23 -72.59 -73.44
CA ALA A 74 60.36 -72.76 -72.28
C ALA A 74 60.73 -71.80 -71.13
N ALA A 75 62.02 -71.63 -70.82
CA ALA A 75 62.48 -70.70 -69.78
C ALA A 75 62.16 -69.24 -70.13
N ALA A 76 62.38 -68.83 -71.37
CA ALA A 76 62.03 -67.50 -71.86
C ALA A 76 60.50 -67.27 -71.84
N ALA A 77 59.70 -68.26 -72.21
CA ALA A 77 58.25 -68.19 -72.13
C ALA A 77 57.73 -68.12 -70.69
N VAL A 78 58.31 -68.90 -69.77
CA VAL A 78 57.97 -68.87 -68.33
C VAL A 78 58.35 -67.52 -67.73
N TRP A 79 59.54 -66.99 -68.04
CA TRP A 79 59.98 -65.67 -67.58
C TRP A 79 59.10 -64.54 -68.14
N GLY A 80 58.75 -64.59 -69.43
CA GLY A 80 57.82 -63.65 -70.05
C GLY A 80 56.45 -63.63 -69.37
N LYS A 81 55.89 -64.82 -69.08
CA LYS A 81 54.64 -64.94 -68.30
C LYS A 81 54.77 -64.39 -66.87
N ALA A 82 55.86 -64.72 -66.18
CA ALA A 82 56.12 -64.21 -64.83
C ALA A 82 56.23 -62.68 -64.80
N LEU A 83 56.83 -62.08 -65.84
CA LEU A 83 56.96 -60.64 -65.98
C LEU A 83 55.63 -59.95 -66.27
N GLU A 84 54.76 -60.55 -67.11
CA GLU A 84 53.40 -60.05 -67.32
C GLU A 84 52.53 -60.16 -66.05
N GLU A 85 52.63 -61.27 -65.31
CA GLU A 85 51.93 -61.44 -64.04
C GLU A 85 52.44 -60.45 -62.98
N ALA A 86 53.75 -60.21 -62.90
CA ALA A 86 54.31 -59.18 -62.03
C ALA A 86 53.83 -57.76 -62.39
N LYS A 87 53.74 -57.43 -63.69
CA LYS A 87 53.18 -56.16 -64.16
C LYS A 87 51.71 -56.00 -63.76
N LEU A 88 50.90 -57.05 -63.92
CA LEU A 88 49.50 -57.04 -63.51
C LEU A 88 49.38 -56.83 -61.99
N VAL A 89 50.15 -57.55 -61.18
CA VAL A 89 50.15 -57.38 -59.71
C VAL A 89 50.58 -55.96 -59.30
N ILE A 90 51.58 -55.38 -59.96
CA ILE A 90 52.01 -54.00 -59.69
C ILE A 90 50.90 -53.02 -60.07
N LYS A 91 50.27 -53.20 -61.22
CA LYS A 91 49.17 -52.35 -61.68
C LYS A 91 47.97 -52.42 -60.72
N ASP A 92 47.56 -53.62 -60.31
CA ASP A 92 46.47 -53.80 -59.34
C ASP A 92 46.79 -53.14 -57.99
N LYS A 93 48.05 -53.20 -57.55
CA LYS A 93 48.50 -52.49 -56.34
C LYS A 93 48.50 -50.97 -56.52
N GLN A 94 48.89 -50.45 -57.69
CA GLN A 94 48.84 -49.02 -57.99
C GLN A 94 47.41 -48.52 -58.03
N ASP A 95 46.52 -49.22 -58.73
CA ASP A 95 45.10 -48.90 -58.80
C ASP A 95 44.45 -48.97 -57.41
N GLY A 96 44.82 -49.97 -56.60
CA GLY A 96 44.39 -50.11 -55.20
C GLY A 96 44.89 -48.97 -54.30
N LEU A 97 46.15 -48.55 -54.43
CA LEU A 97 46.70 -47.41 -53.68
C LEU A 97 46.03 -46.10 -54.09
N GLN A 98 45.76 -45.91 -55.38
CA GLN A 98 45.09 -44.72 -55.89
C GLN A 98 43.63 -44.66 -55.43
N ALA A 99 42.94 -45.80 -55.40
CA ALA A 99 41.61 -45.91 -54.80
C ALA A 99 41.62 -45.58 -53.29
N GLN A 100 42.64 -46.04 -52.55
CA GLN A 100 42.79 -45.69 -51.13
C GLN A 100 43.08 -44.20 -50.92
N GLN A 101 43.92 -43.58 -51.75
CA GLN A 101 44.21 -42.14 -51.68
C GLN A 101 42.96 -41.30 -51.95
N THR A 102 42.18 -41.65 -52.97
CA THR A 102 40.91 -40.95 -53.26
C THR A 102 39.88 -41.13 -52.14
N ALA A 103 39.78 -42.33 -51.55
CA ALA A 103 38.92 -42.58 -50.41
C ALA A 103 39.36 -41.82 -49.14
N LEU A 104 40.66 -41.68 -48.90
CA LEU A 104 41.20 -40.87 -47.81
C LEU A 104 40.92 -39.38 -48.02
N ALA A 105 41.16 -38.85 -49.21
CA ALA A 105 40.84 -37.46 -49.53
C ALA A 105 39.35 -37.15 -49.39
N ALA A 106 38.48 -38.09 -49.78
CA ALA A 106 37.02 -37.97 -49.56
C ALA A 106 36.64 -37.97 -48.07
N LYS A 107 37.36 -38.73 -47.22
CA LYS A 107 37.16 -38.71 -45.77
C LYS A 107 37.69 -37.43 -45.12
N GLU A 108 38.83 -36.93 -45.57
CA GLU A 108 39.39 -35.66 -45.09
C GLU A 108 38.45 -34.50 -45.39
N THR A 109 37.94 -34.42 -46.61
CA THR A 109 36.94 -33.40 -47.00
C THR A 109 35.65 -33.52 -46.18
N ALA A 110 35.12 -34.72 -46.00
CA ALA A 110 33.95 -34.93 -45.15
C ALA A 110 34.19 -34.52 -43.68
N LEU A 111 35.39 -34.80 -43.13
CA LEU A 111 35.77 -34.39 -41.78
C LEU A 111 35.96 -32.89 -41.65
N THR A 112 36.52 -32.21 -42.66
CA THR A 112 36.64 -30.75 -42.66
C THR A 112 35.26 -30.09 -42.72
N ASP A 113 34.37 -30.62 -43.55
CA ASP A 113 33.00 -30.12 -43.67
C ASP A 113 32.24 -30.29 -42.35
N GLU A 114 32.33 -31.47 -41.72
CA GLU A 114 31.69 -31.72 -40.43
C GLU A 114 32.28 -30.86 -39.32
N THR A 115 33.59 -30.64 -39.31
CA THR A 115 34.26 -29.74 -38.34
C THR A 115 33.75 -28.30 -38.50
N SER A 116 33.63 -27.82 -39.75
CA SER A 116 33.09 -26.49 -40.03
C SER A 116 31.63 -26.35 -39.60
N ARG A 117 30.81 -27.40 -39.82
CA ARG A 117 29.41 -27.47 -39.40
C ARG A 117 29.28 -27.41 -37.87
N VAL A 118 30.11 -28.18 -37.16
CA VAL A 118 30.12 -28.17 -35.69
C VAL A 118 30.57 -26.81 -35.15
N GLN A 119 31.60 -26.18 -35.73
CA GLN A 119 32.04 -24.84 -35.32
C GLN A 119 30.93 -23.79 -35.51
N GLN A 120 30.20 -23.85 -36.63
CA GLN A 120 29.05 -22.97 -36.87
C GLN A 120 27.94 -23.20 -35.84
N LEU A 121 27.60 -24.46 -35.55
CA LEU A 121 26.60 -24.79 -34.53
C LEU A 121 27.01 -24.28 -33.15
N VAL A 122 28.26 -24.49 -32.74
CA VAL A 122 28.78 -24.00 -31.47
C VAL A 122 28.67 -22.47 -31.41
N SER A 123 29.13 -21.76 -32.43
CA SER A 123 29.04 -20.29 -32.49
C SER A 123 27.61 -19.78 -32.37
N VAL A 124 26.64 -20.39 -33.06
CA VAL A 124 25.22 -20.02 -32.96
C VAL A 124 24.67 -20.30 -31.56
N THR A 125 25.02 -21.44 -30.95
CA THR A 125 24.57 -21.76 -29.60
C THR A 125 25.15 -20.82 -28.55
N GLU A 126 26.45 -20.49 -28.64
CA GLU A 126 27.09 -19.52 -27.76
C GLU A 126 26.48 -18.13 -27.88
N GLN A 127 26.17 -17.68 -29.10
CA GLN A 127 25.47 -16.42 -29.32
C GLN A 127 24.09 -16.43 -28.66
N ARG A 128 23.30 -17.48 -28.86
CA ARG A 128 21.96 -17.61 -28.23
C ARG A 128 22.03 -17.61 -26.72
N PHE A 129 22.97 -18.35 -26.12
CA PHE A 129 23.17 -18.33 -24.67
C PHE A 129 23.63 -16.96 -24.17
N GLY A 130 24.49 -16.27 -24.92
CA GLY A 130 24.91 -14.90 -24.61
C GLY A 130 23.74 -13.91 -24.59
N GLU A 131 22.84 -14.02 -25.58
CA GLU A 131 21.62 -13.21 -25.66
C GLU A 131 20.65 -13.53 -24.51
N GLU A 132 20.45 -14.81 -24.18
CA GLU A 132 19.59 -15.26 -23.08
C GLU A 132 20.12 -14.80 -21.72
N ILE A 133 21.43 -14.92 -21.47
CA ILE A 133 22.07 -14.41 -20.25
C ILE A 133 21.90 -12.88 -20.15
N SER A 134 22.06 -12.16 -21.26
CA SER A 134 21.86 -10.71 -21.29
C SER A 134 20.41 -10.32 -20.97
N TYR A 135 19.45 -11.05 -21.54
CA TYR A 135 18.03 -10.87 -21.27
C TYR A 135 17.71 -11.15 -19.79
N LEU A 136 18.15 -12.29 -19.25
CA LEU A 136 17.93 -12.66 -17.85
C LEU A 136 18.55 -11.65 -16.87
N LYS A 137 19.72 -11.09 -17.18
CA LYS A 137 20.32 -10.01 -16.37
C LYS A 137 19.48 -8.74 -16.39
N LYS A 138 18.96 -8.33 -17.56
CA LYS A 138 18.06 -7.17 -17.65
C LYS A 138 16.78 -7.40 -16.86
N GLU A 139 16.21 -8.59 -16.97
CA GLU A 139 14.97 -8.94 -16.28
C GLU A 139 15.16 -9.04 -14.75
N MET A 140 16.28 -9.63 -14.30
CA MET A 140 16.64 -9.64 -12.89
C MET A 140 16.80 -8.22 -12.33
N ASN A 141 17.44 -7.32 -13.08
CA ASN A 141 17.59 -5.92 -12.68
C ASN A 141 16.26 -5.19 -12.63
N ARG A 142 15.35 -5.45 -13.58
CA ARG A 142 13.98 -4.91 -13.59
C ARG A 142 13.18 -5.39 -12.38
N LEU A 143 13.22 -6.69 -12.10
CA LEU A 143 12.53 -7.26 -10.93
C LEU A 143 13.13 -6.74 -9.62
N ALA A 144 14.45 -6.53 -9.56
CA ALA A 144 15.11 -5.95 -8.41
C ALA A 144 14.68 -4.49 -8.18
N SER A 145 14.58 -3.67 -9.23
CA SER A 145 14.11 -2.28 -9.11
C SER A 145 12.62 -2.19 -8.75
N GLU A 146 11.79 -3.09 -9.27
CA GLU A 146 10.38 -3.19 -8.88
C GLU A 146 10.23 -3.61 -7.42
N ALA A 147 11.04 -4.57 -6.96
CA ALA A 147 11.02 -5.00 -5.57
C ALA A 147 11.47 -3.90 -4.60
N THR A 148 12.45 -3.07 -4.98
CA THR A 148 12.85 -1.92 -4.15
C THR A 148 11.79 -0.82 -4.14
N ALA A 149 11.17 -0.52 -5.29
CA ALA A 149 10.08 0.43 -5.39
C ALA A 149 8.87 -0.01 -4.55
N ALA A 150 8.44 -1.27 -4.66
CA ALA A 150 7.34 -1.83 -3.88
C ALA A 150 7.62 -1.79 -2.36
N LYS A 151 8.87 -2.07 -1.94
CA LYS A 151 9.27 -1.94 -0.53
C LYS A 151 9.22 -0.49 -0.05
N ALA A 152 9.63 0.47 -0.88
CA ALA A 152 9.56 1.89 -0.56
C ALA A 152 8.10 2.36 -0.42
N GLU A 153 7.23 1.96 -1.34
CA GLU A 153 5.78 2.25 -1.26
C GLU A 153 5.16 1.65 0.00
N ALA A 154 5.45 0.38 0.31
CA ALA A 154 4.97 -0.27 1.53
C ALA A 154 5.46 0.46 2.79
N GLY A 155 6.70 0.95 2.80
CA GLY A 155 7.23 1.82 3.85
C GLY A 155 6.45 3.13 3.98
N GLY A 156 6.14 3.78 2.85
CA GLY A 156 5.33 4.99 2.81
C GLY A 156 3.88 4.79 3.27
N PHE A 157 3.25 3.64 2.97
CA PHE A 157 1.93 3.30 3.49
C PHE A 157 1.96 3.07 5.02
N ARG A 158 2.97 2.39 5.55
CA ARG A 158 3.13 2.21 7.00
C ARG A 158 3.33 3.54 7.73
N ALA A 159 4.14 4.44 7.18
CA ALA A 159 4.36 5.76 7.78
C ALA A 159 3.07 6.61 7.77
N ARG A 160 2.26 6.53 6.70
CA ARG A 160 0.96 7.20 6.66
C ARG A 160 -0.04 6.59 7.64
N ALA A 161 -0.07 5.27 7.77
CA ALA A 161 -0.93 4.60 8.74
C ALA A 161 -0.61 5.02 10.18
N THR A 162 0.68 5.05 10.55
CA THR A 162 1.09 5.47 11.90
C THR A 162 0.84 6.96 12.17
N ALA A 163 0.94 7.82 11.15
CA ALA A 163 0.56 9.23 11.27
C ALA A 163 -0.96 9.38 11.50
N LEU A 164 -1.78 8.69 10.71
CA LEU A 164 -3.24 8.69 10.87
C LEU A 164 -3.68 8.11 12.21
N GLU A 165 -3.00 7.08 12.72
CA GLU A 165 -3.27 6.54 14.06
C GLU A 165 -3.01 7.58 15.16
N LYS A 166 -1.94 8.38 15.04
CA LYS A 166 -1.65 9.48 15.97
C LYS A 166 -2.70 10.57 15.87
N ASP A 167 -3.05 11.00 14.66
CA ASP A 167 -4.06 12.04 14.45
C ASP A 167 -5.43 11.60 14.98
N ASN A 168 -5.81 10.34 14.75
CA ASN A 168 -7.03 9.75 15.31
C ASN A 168 -6.99 9.70 16.84
N ALA A 169 -5.84 9.38 17.45
CA ALA A 169 -5.70 9.40 18.90
C ALA A 169 -5.85 10.81 19.49
N VAL A 170 -5.30 11.82 18.81
CA VAL A 170 -5.47 13.23 19.19
C VAL A 170 -6.93 13.65 19.08
N LEU A 171 -7.60 13.36 17.96
CA LEU A 171 -9.01 13.67 17.77
C LEU A 171 -9.91 12.96 18.78
N ALA A 172 -9.62 11.70 19.12
CA ALA A 172 -10.37 10.96 20.12
C ALA A 172 -10.25 11.62 21.52
N GLU A 173 -9.06 12.10 21.85
CA GLU A 173 -8.80 12.82 23.10
C GLU A 173 -9.48 14.20 23.12
N GLU A 174 -9.47 14.94 22.01
CA GLU A 174 -10.22 16.21 21.88
C GLU A 174 -11.73 16.00 22.05
N ILE A 175 -12.30 14.97 21.42
CA ILE A 175 -13.71 14.60 21.57
C ILE A 175 -14.03 14.25 23.04
N ARG A 176 -13.12 13.54 23.72
CA ARG A 176 -13.28 13.22 25.15
C ARG A 176 -13.32 14.49 26.00
N GLN A 177 -12.36 15.39 25.80
CA GLN A 177 -12.29 16.66 26.53
C GLN A 177 -13.52 17.53 26.29
N GLU A 178 -14.02 17.59 25.06
CA GLU A 178 -15.20 18.39 24.74
C GLU A 178 -16.47 17.81 25.37
N LYS A 179 -16.61 16.47 25.38
CA LYS A 179 -17.69 15.80 26.12
C LYS A 179 -17.64 16.10 27.62
N GLU A 180 -16.45 16.10 28.22
CA GLU A 180 -16.28 16.45 29.64
C GLU A 180 -16.63 17.91 29.93
N LYS A 181 -16.26 18.84 29.04
CA LYS A 181 -16.67 20.25 29.15
C LYS A 181 -18.19 20.39 29.06
N PHE A 182 -18.81 19.74 28.09
CA PHE A 182 -20.26 19.77 27.92
C PHE A 182 -20.99 19.24 29.16
N GLN A 183 -20.55 18.09 29.70
CA GLN A 183 -21.10 17.54 30.94
C GLN A 183 -20.94 18.50 32.13
N ARG A 184 -19.80 19.18 32.25
CA ARG A 184 -19.60 20.19 33.32
C ARG A 184 -20.56 21.37 33.18
N LEU A 185 -20.75 21.86 31.94
CA LEU A 185 -21.67 22.96 31.66
C LEU A 185 -23.12 22.54 31.93
N GLU A 186 -23.51 21.32 31.57
CA GLU A 186 -24.84 20.78 31.85
C GLU A 186 -25.09 20.71 33.37
N ILE A 187 -24.16 20.16 34.15
CA ILE A 187 -24.24 20.12 35.61
C ILE A 187 -24.31 21.54 36.21
N GLN A 188 -23.54 22.49 35.67
CA GLN A 188 -23.56 23.88 36.13
C GLN A 188 -24.91 24.53 35.84
N TYR A 189 -25.43 24.37 34.62
CA TYR A 189 -26.73 24.87 34.20
C TYR A 189 -27.84 24.32 35.11
N ASP A 190 -27.86 23.02 35.37
CA ASP A 190 -28.87 22.40 36.25
C ASP A 190 -28.80 22.94 37.67
N ARG A 191 -27.59 23.16 38.20
CA ARG A 191 -27.39 23.75 39.53
C ARG A 191 -27.89 25.20 39.60
N GLU A 192 -27.54 26.01 38.62
CA GLU A 192 -27.96 27.41 38.54
C GLU A 192 -29.48 27.51 38.37
N HIS A 193 -30.05 26.67 37.51
CA HIS A 193 -31.49 26.59 37.29
C HIS A 193 -32.24 26.15 38.55
N ALA A 194 -31.77 25.09 39.23
CA ALA A 194 -32.36 24.65 40.49
C ALA A 194 -32.26 25.72 41.59
N TRP A 195 -31.14 26.43 41.67
CA TRP A 195 -30.95 27.54 42.60
C TRP A 195 -31.92 28.69 42.30
N ALA A 196 -32.08 29.07 41.02
CA ALA A 196 -33.00 30.12 40.60
C ALA A 196 -34.46 29.77 40.92
N LEU A 197 -34.88 28.52 40.66
CA LEU A 197 -36.22 28.04 41.02
C LEU A 197 -36.46 28.10 42.53
N LYS A 198 -35.50 27.65 43.32
CA LYS A 198 -35.57 27.74 44.78
C LYS A 198 -35.71 29.19 45.23
N ARG A 199 -34.94 30.11 44.63
CA ARG A 199 -34.99 31.53 44.95
C ARG A 199 -36.35 32.15 44.63
N ILE A 200 -36.93 31.81 43.48
CA ILE A 200 -38.27 32.25 43.09
C ILE A 200 -39.32 31.76 44.10
N GLU A 201 -39.24 30.52 44.57
CA GLU A 201 -40.20 30.01 45.56
C GLU A 201 -40.03 30.70 46.93
N GLU A 202 -38.79 30.92 47.38
CA GLU A 202 -38.50 31.72 48.60
C GLU A 202 -39.08 33.13 48.50
N GLU A 203 -38.94 33.79 47.36
CA GLU A 203 -39.49 35.13 47.13
C GLU A 203 -41.03 35.11 47.09
N LYS A 204 -41.64 34.11 46.45
CA LYS A 204 -43.11 33.92 46.49
C LYS A 204 -43.62 33.72 47.91
N ASP A 205 -42.95 32.89 48.71
CA ASP A 205 -43.35 32.64 50.09
C ASP A 205 -43.16 33.89 50.95
N SER A 206 -42.09 34.65 50.74
CA SER A 206 -41.92 35.96 51.39
C SER A 206 -43.04 36.93 51.03
N HIS A 207 -43.44 36.98 49.76
CA HIS A 207 -44.58 37.79 49.32
C HIS A 207 -45.90 37.31 49.93
N ARG A 208 -46.18 36.01 49.93
CA ARG A 208 -47.37 35.42 50.58
C ARG A 208 -47.43 35.78 52.06
N GLN A 209 -46.32 35.66 52.79
CA GLN A 209 -46.24 36.04 54.20
C GLN A 209 -46.50 37.54 54.40
N LYS A 210 -45.87 38.42 53.61
CA LYS A 210 -46.13 39.87 53.66
C LYS A 210 -47.59 40.20 53.42
N THR A 211 -48.19 39.65 52.35
CA THR A 211 -49.61 39.85 52.04
C THR A 211 -50.51 39.30 53.16
N GLN A 212 -50.17 38.17 53.77
CA GLN A 212 -50.92 37.62 54.90
C GLN A 212 -50.83 38.54 56.13
N HIS A 213 -49.64 39.07 56.43
CA HIS A 213 -49.46 40.03 57.52
C HIS A 213 -50.23 41.33 57.27
N GLU A 214 -50.21 41.85 56.05
CA GLU A 214 -51.00 43.02 55.67
C GLU A 214 -52.50 42.76 55.77
N MET A 215 -52.96 41.59 55.32
CA MET A 215 -54.37 41.17 55.45
C MET A 215 -54.79 41.09 56.91
N ASN A 216 -54.00 40.45 57.77
CA ASN A 216 -54.26 40.36 59.20
C ASN A 216 -54.28 41.76 59.85
N ARG A 217 -53.37 42.65 59.45
CA ARG A 217 -53.35 44.04 59.92
C ARG A 217 -54.62 44.77 59.53
N LEU A 218 -55.01 44.73 58.26
CA LEU A 218 -56.24 45.37 57.77
C LEU A 218 -57.50 44.78 58.41
N GLN A 219 -57.55 43.47 58.65
CA GLN A 219 -58.64 42.84 59.39
C GLN A 219 -58.71 43.36 60.83
N SER A 220 -57.57 43.49 61.52
CA SER A 220 -57.52 44.05 62.87
C SER A 220 -57.94 45.52 62.92
N GLU A 221 -57.53 46.33 61.94
CA GLU A 221 -57.94 47.74 61.80
C GLU A 221 -59.43 47.85 61.51
N THR A 222 -59.96 46.98 60.64
CA THR A 222 -61.40 46.90 60.34
C THR A 222 -62.19 46.51 61.58
N ALA A 223 -61.74 45.53 62.37
CA ALA A 223 -62.38 45.12 63.62
C ALA A 223 -62.36 46.26 64.66
N ARG A 224 -61.24 46.96 64.81
CA ARG A 224 -61.13 48.15 65.68
C ARG A 224 -62.06 49.27 65.22
N SER A 225 -62.11 49.54 63.92
CA SER A 225 -63.01 50.54 63.33
C SER A 225 -64.47 50.19 63.56
N LYS A 226 -64.84 48.91 63.37
CA LYS A 226 -66.19 48.40 63.66
C LYS A 226 -66.55 48.56 65.14
N GLN A 227 -65.67 48.17 66.06
CA GLN A 227 -65.89 48.35 67.50
C GLN A 227 -66.02 49.84 67.87
N ALA A 228 -65.20 50.71 67.28
CA ALA A 228 -65.30 52.16 67.49
C ALA A 228 -66.64 52.72 66.97
N ALA A 229 -67.10 52.24 65.80
CA ALA A 229 -68.40 52.59 65.25
C ALA A 229 -69.56 52.10 66.14
N GLU A 230 -69.50 50.87 66.64
CA GLU A 230 -70.48 50.31 67.59
C GLU A 230 -70.52 51.11 68.90
N MET A 231 -69.36 51.47 69.47
CA MET A 231 -69.29 52.32 70.67
C MET A 231 -69.84 53.73 70.41
N ALA A 232 -69.53 54.32 69.26
CA ALA A 232 -70.07 55.62 68.86
C ALA A 232 -71.60 55.56 68.69
N GLN A 233 -72.13 54.50 68.07
CA GLN A 233 -73.56 54.26 67.94
C GLN A 233 -74.23 54.07 69.31
N ALA A 234 -73.65 53.26 70.20
CA ALA A 234 -74.16 53.08 71.56
C ALA A 234 -74.17 54.40 72.36
N LYS A 235 -73.12 55.23 72.20
CA LYS A 235 -73.07 56.57 72.80
C LYS A 235 -74.11 57.51 72.20
N MET A 236 -74.35 57.46 70.90
CA MET A 236 -75.44 58.22 70.25
C MET A 236 -76.80 57.77 70.77
N GLU A 237 -77.05 56.47 70.94
CA GLU A 237 -78.28 55.94 71.53
C GLU A 237 -78.46 56.39 72.99
N GLN A 238 -77.38 56.38 73.78
CA GLN A 238 -77.40 56.89 75.16
C GLN A 238 -77.70 58.39 75.20
N LEU A 239 -77.03 59.20 74.39
CA LEU A 239 -77.30 60.63 74.29
C LEU A 239 -78.73 60.90 73.81
N SER A 240 -79.24 60.12 72.86
CA SER A 240 -80.64 60.20 72.41
C SER A 240 -81.62 59.89 73.55
N LYS A 241 -81.35 58.87 74.37
CA LYS A 241 -82.13 58.58 75.59
C LYS A 241 -82.07 59.74 76.59
N GLN A 242 -80.89 60.29 76.86
CA GLN A 242 -80.73 61.45 77.76
C GLN A 242 -81.46 62.68 77.23
N VAL A 243 -81.40 62.96 75.93
CA VAL A 243 -82.16 64.05 75.30
C VAL A 243 -83.66 63.82 75.45
N ASN A 244 -84.14 62.58 75.27
CA ASN A 244 -85.56 62.25 75.49
C ASN A 244 -85.98 62.37 76.96
N GLU A 245 -85.14 61.96 77.90
CA GLU A 245 -85.36 62.13 79.34
C GLU A 245 -85.40 63.60 79.73
N CYS A 246 -84.42 64.41 79.29
CA CYS A 246 -84.43 65.85 79.46
C CYS A 246 -85.69 66.46 78.85
N ARG A 247 -86.08 66.05 77.63
CA ARG A 247 -87.32 66.51 76.98
C ARG A 247 -88.57 66.16 77.80
N ASN A 248 -88.62 64.97 78.39
CA ASN A 248 -89.73 64.56 79.26
C ASN A 248 -89.75 65.37 80.56
N VAL A 249 -88.59 65.62 81.18
CA VAL A 249 -88.47 66.47 82.37
C VAL A 249 -88.87 67.91 82.04
N THR A 250 -88.41 68.45 80.91
CA THR A 250 -88.84 69.77 80.42
C THR A 250 -90.36 69.80 80.24
N SER A 251 -90.96 68.79 79.60
CA SER A 251 -92.41 68.70 79.45
C SER A 251 -93.15 68.59 80.79
N GLN A 252 -92.61 67.87 81.77
CA GLN A 252 -93.15 67.81 83.13
C GLN A 252 -93.03 69.15 83.86
N LEU A 253 -91.89 69.84 83.73
CA LEU A 253 -91.68 71.17 84.28
C LEU A 253 -92.61 72.19 83.63
N GLU A 254 -92.81 72.13 82.31
CA GLU A 254 -93.79 72.93 81.59
C GLU A 254 -95.22 72.65 82.10
N SER A 255 -95.58 71.39 82.33
CA SER A 255 -96.88 71.02 82.91
C SER A 255 -97.03 71.51 84.35
N ASN A 256 -95.99 71.38 85.18
CA ASN A 256 -96.00 71.88 86.55
C ASN A 256 -96.03 73.40 86.60
N LEU A 257 -95.30 74.09 85.71
CA LEU A 257 -95.37 75.54 85.54
C LEU A 257 -96.77 75.96 85.13
N ALA A 258 -97.41 75.27 84.19
CA ALA A 258 -98.80 75.53 83.81
C ALA A 258 -99.75 75.34 85.01
N ARG A 259 -99.52 74.32 85.85
CA ARG A 259 -100.30 74.06 87.07
C ARG A 259 -100.09 75.14 88.14
N GLU A 260 -98.86 75.58 88.36
CA GLU A 260 -98.55 76.67 89.29
C GLU A 260 -99.03 78.02 88.76
N MET A 261 -98.99 78.27 87.44
CA MET A 261 -99.64 79.44 86.84
C MET A 261 -101.15 79.43 87.09
N LEU A 262 -101.79 78.27 86.99
CA LEU A 262 -103.20 78.07 87.35
C LEU A 262 -103.45 78.35 88.83
N ARG A 263 -102.58 77.86 89.71
CA ARG A 263 -102.65 78.10 91.16
C ARG A 263 -102.43 79.55 91.53
N VAL A 264 -101.50 80.25 90.87
CA VAL A 264 -101.30 81.70 91.05
C VAL A 264 -102.52 82.46 90.54
N ALA A 265 -103.13 82.04 89.43
CA ALA A 265 -104.38 82.63 88.94
C ALA A 265 -105.52 82.41 89.97
N GLU A 266 -105.64 81.22 90.56
CA GLU A 266 -106.60 80.92 91.64
C GLU A 266 -106.34 81.76 92.89
N LEU A 267 -105.09 81.86 93.37
CA LEU A 267 -104.74 82.71 94.52
C LEU A 267 -104.96 84.19 94.23
N THR A 268 -104.79 84.64 92.99
CA THR A 268 -105.10 86.01 92.56
C THR A 268 -106.61 86.25 92.56
N LEU A 269 -107.40 85.25 92.17
CA LEU A 269 -108.86 85.26 92.25
C LEU A 269 -109.35 85.27 93.71
N ASP A 270 -108.76 84.44 94.57
CA ASP A 270 -109.07 84.39 96.01
C ASP A 270 -108.66 85.69 96.71
N LYS A 271 -107.52 86.28 96.33
CA LYS A 271 -107.14 87.62 96.79
C LYS A 271 -108.14 88.67 96.34
N ALA A 272 -108.63 88.62 95.11
CA ALA A 272 -109.67 89.53 94.62
C ALA A 272 -111.00 89.33 95.37
N ASN A 273 -111.37 88.08 95.68
CA ASN A 273 -112.55 87.73 96.47
C ASN A 273 -112.42 88.23 97.92
N LEU A 274 -111.27 88.03 98.56
CA LEU A 274 -110.99 88.56 99.90
C LEU A 274 -110.96 90.10 99.92
N GLN A 275 -110.46 90.74 98.86
CA GLN A 275 -110.51 92.21 98.72
C GLN A 275 -111.97 92.70 98.61
N SER A 276 -112.82 91.96 97.87
CA SER A 276 -114.27 92.21 97.77
C SER A 276 -115.00 92.01 99.12
N GLU A 277 -114.66 90.95 99.85
CA GLU A 277 -115.19 90.71 101.21
C GLU A 277 -114.72 91.77 102.22
N LEU A 278 -113.49 92.25 102.10
CA LEU A 278 -112.97 93.35 102.93
C LEU A 278 -113.72 94.65 102.63
N ASN A 279 -114.00 94.94 101.36
CA ASN A 279 -114.75 96.11 100.94
C ASN A 279 -116.20 96.07 101.44
N THR A 280 -116.88 94.93 101.31
CA THR A 280 -118.25 94.75 101.82
C THR A 280 -118.33 94.77 103.35
N LYS A 281 -117.31 94.27 104.07
CA LYS A 281 -117.22 94.43 105.54
C LYS A 281 -116.94 95.87 105.95
N ASN A 282 -116.10 96.60 105.22
CA ASN A 282 -115.86 98.03 105.47
C ASN A 282 -117.12 98.88 105.19
N GLU A 283 -117.92 98.55 104.18
CA GLU A 283 -119.23 99.15 103.96
C GLU A 283 -120.23 98.82 105.07
N LYS A 284 -120.24 97.59 105.57
CA LYS A 284 -121.04 97.22 106.76
C LYS A 284 -120.64 98.02 108.00
N ILE A 285 -119.35 98.20 108.26
CA ILE A 285 -118.86 99.03 109.38
C ILE A 285 -119.27 100.50 109.20
N ARG A 286 -119.17 101.05 107.99
CA ARG A 286 -119.65 102.42 107.69
C ARG A 286 -121.16 102.56 107.89
N SER A 287 -121.95 101.55 107.48
CA SER A 287 -123.41 101.56 107.65
C SER A 287 -123.87 101.44 109.12
N LEU A 288 -123.10 100.74 109.95
CA LEU A 288 -123.37 100.58 111.39
C LEU A 288 -122.93 101.78 112.22
N LEU A 289 -121.88 102.49 111.81
CA LEU A 289 -121.47 103.77 112.41
C LEU A 289 -122.46 104.91 112.05
N ALA A 290 -123.08 104.89 110.86
CA ALA A 290 -124.10 105.86 110.47
C ALA A 290 -125.46 105.68 111.18
N LYS A 291 -125.74 104.49 111.75
CA LYS A 291 -126.96 104.21 112.52
C LYS A 291 -126.87 104.59 114.01
N LYS A 292 -125.71 105.02 114.51
CA LYS A 292 -125.49 105.34 115.93
C LYS A 292 -125.54 106.84 116.27
N THR A 293 -125.93 107.71 115.33
CA THR A 293 -125.98 109.18 115.51
C THR A 293 -127.33 109.84 115.18
N LYS A 294 -128.41 109.07 114.99
CA LYS A 294 -129.78 109.59 114.81
C LYS A 294 -130.82 108.87 115.69
N THR A 295 -130.69 109.03 117.01
CA THR A 295 -131.80 109.08 118.00
C THR A 295 -131.19 109.56 119.33
N SER A 296 -130.80 110.83 119.34
CA SER A 296 -130.63 111.71 120.49
C SER A 296 -131.31 113.00 120.07
N THR A 297 -132.64 113.00 120.22
CA THR A 297 -133.63 114.09 120.40
C THR A 297 -134.99 113.48 120.15
#